data_AF-A0A347ZQ31-F1
#
_entry.id   AF-A0A347ZQ31-F1
#
_cell.length_a   1.000
_cell.length_b   1.000
_cell.length_c   1.000
_cell.angle_alpha   90.00
_cell.angle_beta   90.00
_cell.angle_gamma   90.00
#
_symmetry.space_group_name_H-M   'P 1'
#
loop_
_entity.id
_entity.type
_entity.pdbx_description
1 polymer ?
#
loop_
_entity_poly.entity_id
_entity_poly.type
_entity_poly.pdbx_seq_one_letter_code
_entity_poly.pdbx_strand_id
1 'polypeptide(L)'
;MELGEKLKRIRKNLKDKTLQEVYEGTNISVSFLSDIERGKTKPSIDTLRKLADYYEVNWSDLLDVNEEEKKIDDTDLYPPGLKVLINDQHDLDPNVIEVMLAMERRAKRKPETKEDWRDYYFSIKYLMGL
;
A
#
# COMPACT_ATOMS: atom_id res chain seq x y z
N MET A 1 -16.60 2.88 0.98
CA MET A 1 -17.55 2.11 1.82
C MET A 1 -16.70 1.43 2.88
N GLU A 2 -17.15 1.34 4.13
CA GLU A 2 -16.33 0.68 5.16
C GLU A 2 -16.24 -0.84 4.92
N LEU A 3 -15.08 -1.43 5.22
CA LEU A 3 -14.80 -2.87 4.98
C LEU A 3 -15.89 -3.79 5.57
N GLY A 4 -16.34 -3.50 6.78
CA GLY A 4 -17.38 -4.30 7.46
C GLY A 4 -18.71 -4.33 6.71
N GLU A 5 -19.16 -3.18 6.22
CA GLU A 5 -20.39 -3.09 5.43
C GLU A 5 -20.25 -3.82 4.10
N LYS A 6 -19.08 -3.74 3.47
CA LYS A 6 -18.76 -4.44 2.22
C LYS A 6 -18.85 -5.96 2.41
N LEU A 7 -18.20 -6.49 3.45
CA LEU A 7 -18.26 -7.92 3.81
C LEU A 7 -19.69 -8.38 4.06
N LYS A 8 -20.48 -7.57 4.78
CA LYS A 8 -21.90 -7.87 5.04
C LYS A 8 -22.74 -7.92 3.76
N ARG A 9 -22.50 -6.99 2.81
CA ARG A 9 -23.18 -6.98 1.50
C ARG A 9 -22.79 -8.20 0.67
N ILE A 10 -21.52 -8.57 0.64
CA ILE A 10 -21.07 -9.78 -0.08
C ILE A 10 -21.77 -11.01 0.49
N ARG A 11 -21.73 -11.18 1.82
CA ARG A 11 -22.34 -12.32 2.50
C ARG A 11 -23.85 -12.41 2.22
N LYS A 12 -24.59 -11.31 2.43
CA LYS A 12 -26.05 -11.32 2.33
C LYS A 12 -26.58 -11.24 0.90
N ASN A 13 -26.01 -10.37 0.08
CA ASN A 13 -26.62 -9.98 -1.18
C ASN A 13 -26.02 -10.73 -2.38
N LEU A 14 -24.73 -11.07 -2.33
CA LEU A 14 -24.06 -11.77 -3.44
C LEU A 14 -24.02 -13.29 -3.23
N LYS A 15 -23.81 -13.71 -1.99
CA LYS A 15 -23.61 -15.13 -1.65
C LYS A 15 -24.79 -15.76 -0.93
N ASP A 16 -25.74 -14.96 -0.44
CA ASP A 16 -26.93 -15.37 0.32
C ASP A 16 -26.61 -16.38 1.44
N LYS A 17 -25.62 -16.02 2.29
CA LYS A 17 -25.15 -16.85 3.40
C LYS A 17 -25.56 -16.31 4.75
N THR A 18 -25.94 -17.21 5.64
CA THR A 18 -26.07 -16.93 7.08
C THR A 18 -24.68 -16.80 7.72
N LEU A 19 -24.62 -16.20 8.91
CA LEU A 19 -23.35 -16.16 9.66
C LEU A 19 -22.87 -17.57 10.06
N GLN A 20 -23.82 -18.49 10.30
CA GLN A 20 -23.54 -19.86 10.68
C GLN A 20 -22.88 -20.65 9.54
N GLU A 21 -23.37 -20.51 8.31
CA GLU A 21 -22.74 -21.15 7.14
C GLU A 21 -21.31 -20.62 6.91
N VAL A 22 -21.08 -19.32 7.12
CA VAL A 22 -19.72 -18.77 7.01
C VAL A 22 -18.82 -19.36 8.09
N TYR A 23 -19.30 -19.49 9.33
CA TYR A 23 -18.55 -20.16 10.38
C TYR A 23 -18.19 -21.60 9.99
N GLU A 24 -19.13 -22.36 9.45
CA GLU A 24 -18.90 -23.74 9.01
C GLU A 24 -17.86 -23.84 7.89
N GLY A 25 -17.82 -22.87 6.98
CA GLY A 25 -16.87 -22.84 5.86
C GLY A 25 -15.50 -22.21 6.15
N THR A 26 -15.37 -21.39 7.20
CA THR A 26 -14.15 -20.59 7.46
C THR A 26 -13.56 -20.78 8.85
N ASN A 27 -14.31 -21.39 9.77
CA ASN A 27 -14.03 -21.46 11.20
C ASN A 27 -13.89 -20.07 11.88
N ILE A 28 -14.43 -19.02 11.26
CA ILE A 28 -14.51 -17.67 11.84
C ILE A 28 -15.79 -17.59 12.66
N SER A 29 -15.66 -17.35 13.97
CA SER A 29 -16.82 -17.38 14.86
C SER A 29 -17.91 -16.38 14.45
N VAL A 30 -19.17 -16.77 14.62
CA VAL A 30 -20.34 -15.95 14.31
C VAL A 30 -20.28 -14.58 15.00
N SER A 31 -19.85 -14.54 16.26
CA SER A 31 -19.69 -13.30 17.03
C SER A 31 -18.61 -12.40 16.42
N PHE A 32 -17.45 -12.96 16.08
CA PHE A 32 -16.36 -12.21 15.49
C PHE A 32 -16.72 -11.68 14.11
N LEU A 33 -17.33 -12.50 13.25
CA LEU A 33 -17.82 -12.07 11.94
C LEU A 33 -18.89 -10.97 12.07
N SER A 34 -19.82 -11.09 13.03
CA SER A 34 -20.82 -10.05 13.31
C SER A 34 -20.20 -8.74 13.81
N ASP A 35 -19.12 -8.80 14.57
CA ASP A 35 -18.37 -7.61 15.01
C ASP A 35 -17.62 -6.97 13.85
N ILE A 36 -17.02 -7.77 12.96
CA ILE A 36 -16.39 -7.29 11.72
C ILE A 36 -17.40 -6.58 10.83
N GLU A 37 -18.56 -7.22 10.56
CA GLU A 37 -19.60 -6.68 9.68
C GLU A 37 -20.27 -5.41 10.20
N ARG A 38 -20.12 -5.11 11.50
CA ARG A 38 -20.60 -3.88 12.14
C ARG A 38 -19.50 -2.85 12.36
N GLY A 39 -18.28 -3.13 11.90
CA GLY A 39 -17.12 -2.26 12.09
C GLY A 39 -16.63 -2.14 13.54
N LYS A 40 -17.05 -3.04 14.45
CA LYS A 40 -16.63 -3.02 15.86
C LYS A 40 -15.21 -3.52 16.05
N THR A 41 -14.74 -4.36 15.14
CA THR A 41 -13.38 -4.90 15.13
C THR A 41 -12.87 -5.00 13.70
N LYS A 42 -11.55 -4.86 13.54
CA LYS A 42 -10.89 -5.04 12.25
C LYS A 42 -10.38 -6.48 12.13
N PRO A 43 -10.65 -7.18 11.02
CA PRO A 43 -10.09 -8.52 10.81
C PRO A 43 -8.58 -8.47 10.60
N SER A 44 -7.89 -9.56 10.90
CA SER A 44 -6.50 -9.74 10.44
C SER A 44 -6.47 -9.95 8.91
N ILE A 45 -5.30 -9.78 8.29
CA ILE A 45 -5.11 -10.09 6.85
C ILE A 45 -5.47 -11.55 6.55
N ASP A 46 -5.10 -12.47 7.45
CA ASP A 46 -5.43 -13.90 7.32
C ASP A 46 -6.95 -14.14 7.36
N THR A 47 -7.66 -13.47 8.29
CA THR A 47 -9.12 -13.54 8.37
C THR A 47 -9.77 -12.97 7.11
N LEU A 48 -9.25 -11.83 6.63
CA LEU A 48 -9.76 -11.19 5.42
C LEU A 48 -9.56 -12.10 4.19
N ARG A 49 -8.40 -12.75 4.07
CA ARG A 49 -8.12 -13.71 3.00
C ARG A 49 -9.05 -14.92 3.06
N LYS A 50 -9.24 -15.52 4.25
CA LYS A 50 -10.20 -16.62 4.44
C LYS A 50 -11.62 -16.26 4.01
N LEU A 51 -12.07 -15.06 4.35
CA LEU A 51 -13.38 -14.58 3.92
C LEU A 51 -13.43 -14.35 2.41
N ALA A 52 -12.38 -13.77 1.81
CA ALA A 52 -12.30 -13.56 0.37
C ALA A 52 -12.33 -14.89 -0.39
N ASP A 53 -11.54 -15.87 0.06
CA ASP A 53 -11.48 -17.21 -0.51
C ASP A 53 -12.85 -17.91 -0.41
N TYR A 54 -13.48 -17.87 0.77
CA TYR A 54 -14.81 -18.47 0.97
C TYR A 54 -15.90 -17.80 0.13
N TYR A 55 -15.81 -16.48 -0.05
CA TYR A 55 -16.74 -15.75 -0.91
C TYR A 55 -16.33 -15.77 -2.39
N GLU A 56 -15.22 -16.40 -2.77
CA GLU A 56 -14.69 -16.42 -4.14
C GLU A 56 -14.59 -15.02 -4.77
N VAL A 57 -14.11 -14.05 -3.97
CA VAL A 57 -13.84 -12.68 -4.42
C VAL A 57 -12.35 -12.41 -4.30
N ASN A 58 -11.82 -11.48 -5.10
CA ASN A 58 -10.44 -11.06 -4.90
C ASN A 58 -10.35 -10.27 -3.59
N TRP A 59 -9.42 -10.66 -2.70
CA TRP A 59 -9.22 -9.96 -1.43
C TRP A 59 -8.82 -8.49 -1.64
N SER A 60 -8.18 -8.15 -2.77
CA SER A 60 -7.89 -6.77 -3.14
C SER A 60 -9.17 -5.96 -3.34
N ASP A 61 -10.24 -6.59 -3.83
CA ASP A 61 -11.55 -5.94 -3.98
C ASP A 61 -12.19 -5.67 -2.63
N LEU A 62 -11.73 -6.27 -1.52
CA LEU A 62 -12.21 -5.93 -0.18
C LEU A 62 -11.51 -4.69 0.39
N LEU A 63 -10.33 -4.37 -0.14
CA LEU A 63 -9.59 -3.18 0.22
C LEU A 63 -10.11 -2.00 -0.62
N ASP A 64 -11.11 -1.28 -0.10
CA ASP A 64 -11.35 0.08 -0.57
C ASP A 64 -10.14 0.92 -0.14
N VAL A 65 -9.13 1.04 -1.01
CA VAL A 65 -8.26 2.21 -0.98
C VAL A 65 -9.16 3.39 -1.31
N ASN A 66 -9.66 4.07 -0.27
CA ASN A 66 -10.27 5.37 -0.49
C ASN A 66 -9.22 6.20 -1.25
N GLU A 67 -9.53 6.65 -2.46
CA GLU A 67 -8.64 7.54 -3.22
C GLU A 67 -8.33 8.85 -2.44
N GLU A 68 -9.11 9.12 -1.39
CA GLU A 68 -8.95 10.21 -0.42
C GLU A 68 -8.01 9.90 0.75
N GLU A 69 -7.67 8.63 1.02
CA GLU A 69 -6.44 8.33 1.77
C GLU A 69 -5.31 8.73 0.84
N LYS A 70 -4.78 9.95 1.07
CA LYS A 70 -3.67 10.55 0.33
C LYS A 70 -2.88 9.44 -0.35
N LYS A 71 -2.96 9.36 -1.68
CA LYS A 71 -1.90 8.70 -2.44
C LYS A 71 -0.63 9.14 -1.73
N ILE A 72 0.09 8.22 -1.10
CA ILE A 72 1.41 8.54 -0.61
C ILE A 72 2.05 9.07 -1.87
N ASP A 73 2.25 10.39 -1.93
CA ASP A 73 2.95 10.98 -3.05
C ASP A 73 4.25 10.18 -3.08
N ASP A 74 4.61 9.53 -4.19
CA ASP A 74 5.79 8.64 -4.18
C ASP A 74 7.03 9.40 -3.69
N THR A 75 7.02 10.72 -3.83
CA THR A 75 8.01 11.62 -3.23
C THR A 75 8.09 11.51 -1.71
N ASP A 76 7.02 11.17 -0.99
CA ASP A 76 7.03 11.00 0.45
C ASP A 76 7.91 9.84 0.94
N LEU A 77 8.18 8.87 0.05
CA LEU A 77 9.07 7.74 0.29
C LEU A 77 10.55 8.08 0.05
N TYR A 78 10.86 9.26 -0.52
CA TYR A 78 12.22 9.68 -0.80
C TYR A 78 12.89 10.39 0.38
N PRO A 79 14.24 10.35 0.48
CA PRO A 79 14.96 11.13 1.48
C PRO A 79 14.66 12.63 1.37
N PRO A 80 14.60 13.38 2.49
CA PRO A 80 14.16 14.78 2.49
C PRO A 80 14.87 15.68 1.48
N GLY A 81 16.21 15.59 1.37
CA GLY A 81 16.97 16.37 0.39
C GLY A 81 16.63 16.04 -1.06
N LEU A 82 16.33 14.77 -1.36
CA LEU A 82 15.88 14.35 -2.69
C LEU A 82 14.47 14.87 -3.00
N LYS A 83 13.56 14.89 -2.01
CA LYS A 83 12.22 15.50 -2.19
C LYS A 83 12.33 16.96 -2.61
N VAL A 84 13.18 17.73 -1.92
CA VAL A 84 13.42 19.15 -2.25
C VAL A 84 13.99 19.28 -3.65
N LEU A 85 14.92 18.40 -4.05
CA LEU A 85 15.51 18.43 -5.39
C LEU A 85 14.46 18.16 -6.49
N ILE A 86 13.63 17.13 -6.33
CA ILE A 86 12.59 16.76 -7.32
C ILE A 86 11.53 17.86 -7.44
N ASN A 87 11.15 18.49 -6.33
CA ASN A 87 10.20 19.59 -6.33
C ASN A 87 10.77 20.84 -7.01
N ASP A 88 12.08 21.10 -6.86
CA ASP A 88 12.74 22.27 -7.45
C ASP A 88 13.18 22.04 -8.91
N GLN A 89 13.33 20.79 -9.35
CA GLN A 89 13.77 20.42 -10.69
C GLN A 89 12.91 19.28 -11.27
N HIS A 90 12.04 19.65 -12.21
CA HIS A 90 11.10 18.71 -12.84
C HIS A 90 11.68 17.89 -14.00
N ASP A 91 12.92 18.17 -14.44
CA ASP A 91 13.62 17.47 -15.51
C ASP A 91 14.76 16.60 -14.94
N LEU A 92 14.39 15.59 -14.17
CA LEU A 92 15.29 14.57 -13.66
C LEU A 92 14.89 13.22 -14.28
N ASP A 93 15.88 12.45 -14.71
CA ASP A 93 15.68 11.12 -15.28
C ASP A 93 15.32 10.13 -14.16
N PRO A 94 14.12 9.52 -14.20
CA PRO A 94 13.70 8.54 -13.20
C PRO A 94 14.67 7.36 -13.05
N ASN A 95 15.32 6.91 -14.12
CA ASN A 95 16.27 5.80 -14.07
C ASN A 95 17.53 6.16 -13.26
N VAL A 96 18.01 7.40 -13.40
CA VAL A 96 19.15 7.90 -12.62
C VAL A 96 18.75 8.00 -11.15
N ILE A 97 17.53 8.45 -10.85
CA ILE A 97 17.00 8.51 -9.47
C ILE A 97 16.95 7.09 -8.86
N GLU A 98 16.46 6.09 -9.60
CA GLU A 98 16.40 4.71 -9.11
C GLU A 98 17.79 4.15 -8.78
N VAL A 99 18.76 4.32 -9.68
CA VAL A 99 20.15 3.89 -9.46
C VAL A 99 20.76 4.61 -8.26
N MET A 100 20.53 5.92 -8.16
CA MET A 100 20.98 6.74 -7.03
C MET A 100 20.45 6.25 -5.69
N LEU A 101 19.15 5.94 -5.61
CA LEU A 101 18.53 5.36 -4.41
C LEU A 101 19.09 3.97 -4.09
N ALA A 102 19.34 3.14 -5.09
CA ALA A 102 19.91 1.81 -4.89
C ALA A 102 21.36 1.87 -4.36
N MET A 103 22.16 2.84 -4.84
CA MET A 103 23.54 3.03 -4.41
C MET A 103 23.63 3.69 -3.02
N GLU A 104 22.77 4.67 -2.71
CA GLU A 104 22.72 5.33 -1.40
C GLU A 104 22.57 4.33 -0.26
N ARG A 105 21.73 3.30 -0.44
CA ARG A 105 21.47 2.27 0.59
C ARG A 105 22.72 1.52 1.02
N ARG A 106 23.76 1.49 0.18
CA ARG A 106 25.02 0.79 0.41
C ARG A 106 26.19 1.74 0.71
N ALA A 107 25.97 3.05 0.58
CA ALA A 107 27.01 4.05 0.76
C ALA A 107 27.33 4.28 2.24
N LYS A 108 28.62 4.41 2.57
CA LYS A 108 29.07 4.74 3.94
C LYS A 108 28.72 6.18 4.33
N ARG A 109 28.69 7.08 3.35
CA ARG A 109 28.27 8.47 3.50
C ARG A 109 27.11 8.70 2.56
N LYS A 110 26.02 9.22 3.12
CA LYS A 110 24.75 9.43 2.42
C LYS A 110 24.61 10.93 2.10
N PRO A 111 24.04 11.28 0.94
CA PRO A 111 23.62 12.65 0.68
C PRO A 111 22.48 13.04 1.62
N GLU A 112 22.54 14.23 2.19
CA GLU A 112 21.55 14.72 3.17
C GLU A 112 20.78 15.92 2.61
N THR A 113 21.50 16.87 2.02
CA THR A 113 20.96 18.13 1.50
C THR A 113 20.58 18.05 0.03
N LYS A 114 19.73 18.96 -0.44
CA LYS A 114 19.36 19.09 -1.86
C LYS A 114 20.60 19.16 -2.76
N GLU A 115 21.62 19.89 -2.33
CA GLU A 115 22.90 20.05 -3.03
C GLU A 115 23.66 18.72 -3.10
N ASP A 116 23.75 17.96 -2.00
CA ASP A 116 24.40 16.64 -2.01
C ASP A 116 23.70 15.68 -2.99
N TRP A 117 22.37 15.69 -3.00
CA TRP A 117 21.57 14.85 -3.90
C TRP A 117 21.73 15.27 -5.36
N ARG A 118 21.85 16.58 -5.63
CA ARG A 118 22.11 17.10 -6.98
C ARG A 118 23.48 16.65 -7.49
N ASP A 119 24.52 16.81 -6.68
CA ASP A 119 25.88 16.41 -7.04
C ASP A 119 25.96 14.90 -7.27
N TYR A 120 25.25 14.13 -6.45
CA TYR A 120 25.17 12.68 -6.60
C TYR A 120 24.45 12.26 -7.89
N TYR A 121 23.34 12.92 -8.21
CA TYR A 121 22.58 12.71 -9.44
C TYR A 121 23.46 12.92 -10.68
N PHE A 122 24.17 14.06 -10.77
CA PHE A 122 25.03 14.33 -11.93
C PHE A 122 26.23 13.38 -12.02
N SER A 123 26.77 12.96 -10.88
CA SER A 123 27.84 11.96 -10.85
C SER A 123 27.38 10.62 -11.44
N ILE A 124 26.18 10.14 -11.07
CA ILE A 124 25.62 8.90 -11.59
C ILE A 124 25.20 9.06 -13.06
N LYS A 125 24.56 10.16 -13.41
CA LYS A 125 24.16 10.48 -14.79
C LYS A 125 25.37 10.42 -15.74
N TYR A 126 26.49 11.03 -15.33
CA TYR A 126 27.75 10.98 -16.09
C TYR A 126 28.31 9.56 -16.20
N LEU A 127 28.30 8.77 -15.13
CA LEU A 127 28.74 7.37 -15.16
C LEU A 127 27.89 6.50 -16.09
N MET A 128 26.61 6.84 -16.26
CA MET A 128 25.68 6.16 -17.15
C MET A 128 25.76 6.64 -18.60
N GLY A 129 26.53 7.70 -18.89
CA GLY A 129 26.70 8.25 -20.24
C GLY A 129 25.48 9.03 -20.75
N LEU A 130 24.70 9.63 -19.84
CA LEU A 130 23.47 10.39 -20.11
C LEU A 130 23.63 11.90 -19.92
#